data_AF-A0A0Q0C5D1-F1
#
_entry.id   AF-A0A0Q0C5D1-F1
#
_cell.length_a   1.000
_cell.length_b   1.000
_cell.length_c   1.000
_cell.angle_alpha   90.00
_cell.angle_beta   90.00
_cell.angle_gamma   90.00
#
_symmetry.space_group_name_H-M   'P 1'
#
loop_
_entity.id
_entity.type
_entity.pdbx_description
1 polymer ?
#
loop_
_entity_poly.entity_id
_entity_poly.type
_entity_poly.pdbx_seq_one_letter_code
_entity_poly.pdbx_strand_id
1 'polypeptide(L)'
;MPPESVSQSARRDQFIRLVLETRERLKALYRQPLSAEVMRARKAAEFERLRRDYRQMRDEQWAGDRRFDGWVNSPMNNAKLLPFGLYDQWVPAFAALFRQVNGDWPAFYQAVEKLGGLPVEPRKAALRRLMH
;
A
#
# COMPACT_ATOMS: atom_id res chain seq x y z
N MET A 1 -6.41 -20.11 -29.77
CA MET A 1 -7.41 -19.56 -28.83
C MET A 1 -6.86 -18.27 -28.26
N PRO A 2 -7.61 -17.16 -28.23
CA PRO A 2 -7.20 -16.01 -27.44
C PRO A 2 -7.09 -16.45 -25.96
N PRO A 3 -6.11 -15.94 -25.19
CA PRO A 3 -6.02 -16.26 -23.77
C PRO A 3 -7.34 -15.86 -23.10
N GLU A 4 -7.93 -16.78 -22.33
CA GLU A 4 -9.10 -16.49 -21.51
C GLU A 4 -8.81 -15.23 -20.69
N SER A 5 -9.60 -14.18 -20.92
CA SER A 5 -9.37 -12.90 -20.27
C SER A 5 -9.43 -13.12 -18.76
N VAL A 6 -8.33 -12.84 -18.05
CA VAL A 6 -8.24 -12.94 -16.59
C VAL A 6 -9.45 -12.25 -15.95
N SER A 7 -10.06 -12.83 -14.91
CA SER A 7 -11.22 -12.19 -14.27
C SER A 7 -10.85 -10.83 -13.67
N GLN A 8 -11.81 -9.92 -13.50
CA GLN A 8 -11.54 -8.62 -12.88
C GLN A 8 -10.95 -8.75 -11.46
N SER A 9 -11.40 -9.74 -10.69
CA SER A 9 -10.85 -10.04 -9.35
C SER A 9 -9.39 -10.45 -9.44
N ALA A 10 -9.07 -11.37 -10.35
CA ALA A 10 -7.70 -11.85 -10.49
C ALA A 10 -6.73 -10.74 -10.94
N ARG A 11 -7.15 -9.82 -11.82
CA ARG A 11 -6.34 -8.63 -12.17
C ARG A 11 -6.06 -7.75 -10.95
N ARG A 12 -7.08 -7.52 -10.12
CA ARG A 12 -6.92 -6.74 -8.87
C ARG A 12 -5.94 -7.42 -7.91
N ASP A 13 -6.04 -8.74 -7.74
CA ASP A 13 -5.15 -9.48 -6.84
C ASP A 13 -3.70 -9.50 -7.34
N GLN A 14 -3.51 -9.64 -8.66
CA GLN A 14 -2.20 -9.52 -9.29
C GLN A 14 -1.61 -8.12 -9.11
N PHE A 15 -2.42 -7.07 -9.30
CA PHE A 15 -2.00 -5.69 -9.06
C PHE A 15 -1.60 -5.45 -7.61
N ILE A 16 -2.41 -5.90 -6.65
CA ILE A 16 -2.12 -5.78 -5.21
C ILE A 16 -0.82 -6.48 -4.87
N ARG A 17 -0.60 -7.71 -5.37
CA ARG A 17 0.65 -8.45 -5.18
C ARG A 17 1.86 -7.68 -5.70
N LEU A 18 1.79 -7.14 -6.92
CA LEU A 18 2.87 -6.33 -7.49
C LEU A 18 3.22 -5.10 -6.62
N VAL A 19 2.19 -4.43 -6.08
CA VAL A 19 2.39 -3.28 -5.18
C VAL A 19 3.01 -3.72 -3.84
N LEU A 20 2.56 -4.84 -3.27
CA LEU A 20 3.11 -5.41 -2.03
C LEU A 20 4.57 -5.84 -2.18
N GLU A 21 4.93 -6.50 -3.27
CA GLU A 21 6.32 -6.87 -3.56
C GLU A 21 7.22 -5.65 -3.68
N THR A 22 6.73 -4.58 -4.31
CA THR A 22 7.46 -3.30 -4.40
C THR A 22 7.72 -2.70 -3.03
N ARG A 23 6.75 -2.79 -2.12
CA ARG A 23 6.91 -2.34 -0.75
C ARG A 23 7.98 -3.14 0.01
N GLU A 24 8.00 -4.46 -0.13
CA GLU A 24 9.04 -5.27 0.54
C GLU A 24 10.44 -4.99 -0.01
N ARG A 25 10.59 -4.74 -1.33
CA ARG A 25 11.88 -4.30 -1.91
C ARG A 25 12.33 -2.94 -1.35
N LEU A 26 11.42 -1.96 -1.24
CA LEU A 26 11.73 -0.67 -0.64
C LEU A 26 12.12 -0.79 0.84
N LYS A 27 11.45 -1.65 1.60
CA LYS A 27 11.79 -1.94 3.00
C LYS A 27 13.18 -2.57 3.14
N ALA A 28 13.55 -3.48 2.24
CA ALA A 28 14.91 -4.03 2.18
C ALA A 28 15.95 -2.97 1.81
N LEU A 29 15.61 -2.08 0.87
CA LEU A 29 16.47 -0.95 0.48
C LEU A 29 16.75 -0.02 1.67
N TYR A 30 15.74 0.34 2.47
CA TYR A 30 15.89 1.22 3.63
C TYR A 30 16.74 0.65 4.76
N ARG A 31 17.05 -0.65 4.74
CA ARG A 31 17.93 -1.30 5.71
C ARG A 31 19.42 -1.19 5.33
N GLN A 32 19.74 -0.74 4.12
CA GLN A 32 21.10 -0.66 3.63
C GLN A 32 21.78 0.64 4.11
N PRO A 33 23.08 0.60 4.49
CA PRO A 33 23.83 1.77 4.95
C PRO A 33 24.27 2.63 3.76
N LEU A 34 23.32 3.31 3.12
CA LEU A 34 23.56 4.13 1.94
C LEU A 34 23.46 5.62 2.28
N SER A 35 24.16 6.46 1.51
CA SER A 35 23.96 7.91 1.59
C SER A 35 22.54 8.30 1.16
N ALA A 36 22.06 9.45 1.64
CA ALA A 36 20.73 9.95 1.30
C ALA A 36 20.52 10.15 -0.21
N GLU A 37 21.57 10.52 -0.94
CA GLU A 37 21.54 10.66 -2.39
C GLU A 37 21.34 9.31 -3.09
N VAL A 38 22.14 8.30 -2.72
CA VAL A 38 22.03 6.96 -3.28
C VAL A 38 20.68 6.32 -2.92
N MET A 39 20.18 6.56 -1.71
CA MET A 39 18.87 6.10 -1.26
C MET A 39 17.73 6.66 -2.12
N ARG A 40 17.79 7.97 -2.45
CA ARG A 40 16.79 8.62 -3.33
C ARG A 40 16.83 8.05 -4.74
N ALA A 41 18.02 7.88 -5.31
CA ALA A 41 18.18 7.31 -6.65
C ALA A 41 17.64 5.87 -6.73
N ARG A 42 18.01 5.01 -5.76
CA ARG A 42 17.52 3.62 -5.72
C ARG A 42 16.01 3.53 -5.48
N LYS A 43 15.43 4.41 -4.66
CA LYS A 43 13.98 4.51 -4.48
C LYS A 43 13.27 4.87 -5.79
N ALA A 44 13.80 5.81 -6.55
CA ALA A 44 13.24 6.17 -7.86
C ALA A 44 13.30 4.98 -8.83
N ALA A 45 14.42 4.26 -8.86
CA ALA A 45 14.57 3.05 -9.67
C ALA A 45 13.56 1.95 -9.30
N GLU A 46 13.22 1.76 -8.02
CA GLU A 46 12.19 0.82 -7.59
C GLU A 46 10.79 1.19 -8.09
N PHE A 47 10.46 2.49 -8.17
CA PHE A 47 9.20 2.93 -8.74
C PHE A 47 9.16 2.76 -10.27
N GLU A 48 10.28 2.97 -10.96
CA GLU A 48 10.37 2.66 -12.39
C GLU A 48 10.24 1.16 -12.66
N ARG A 49 10.81 0.32 -11.78
CA ARG A 49 10.60 -1.13 -11.81
C ARG A 49 9.12 -1.48 -11.68
N LEU A 50 8.42 -0.94 -10.67
CA LEU A 50 6.97 -1.13 -10.51
C LEU A 50 6.21 -0.76 -11.79
N ARG A 51 6.52 0.39 -12.40
CA ARG A 51 5.87 0.85 -13.64
C ARG A 51 6.10 -0.10 -14.80
N ARG A 52 7.33 -0.60 -14.97
CA ARG A 52 7.67 -1.55 -16.03
C ARG A 52 6.97 -2.89 -15.82
N ASP A 53 7.05 -3.45 -14.62
CA ASP A 53 6.47 -4.76 -14.31
C ASP A 53 4.94 -4.73 -14.44
N TYR A 54 4.31 -3.59 -14.09
CA TYR A 54 2.89 -3.35 -14.34
C TYR A 54 2.56 -3.37 -15.83
N ARG A 55 3.32 -2.62 -16.67
CA ARG A 55 3.07 -2.58 -18.12
C ARG A 55 3.19 -3.97 -18.74
N GLN A 56 4.20 -4.73 -18.34
CA GLN A 56 4.38 -6.11 -18.81
C GLN A 56 3.18 -6.98 -18.46
N MET A 57 2.78 -7.01 -17.18
CA MET A 57 1.61 -7.78 -16.73
C MET A 57 0.32 -7.35 -17.45
N ARG A 58 0.12 -6.03 -17.61
CA ARG A 58 -1.04 -5.46 -18.31
C ARG A 58 -1.11 -5.93 -19.77
N ASP A 59 0.00 -5.81 -20.49
CA ASP A 59 0.04 -6.04 -21.92
C ASP A 59 0.02 -7.54 -22.26
N GLU A 60 0.69 -8.37 -21.45
CA GLU A 60 0.77 -9.83 -21.66
C GLU A 60 -0.44 -10.59 -21.11
N GLN A 61 -0.93 -10.24 -19.92
CA GLN A 61 -1.92 -11.06 -19.19
C GLN A 61 -3.33 -10.46 -19.21
N TRP A 62 -3.45 -9.14 -19.35
CA TRP A 62 -4.75 -8.46 -19.23
C TRP A 62 -5.30 -7.96 -20.55
N ALA A 63 -4.69 -8.35 -21.67
CA ALA A 63 -5.03 -7.87 -23.00
C ALA A 63 -5.02 -6.33 -23.10
N GLY A 64 -4.11 -5.68 -22.37
CA GLY A 64 -3.95 -4.22 -22.40
C GLY A 64 -4.95 -3.43 -21.55
N ASP A 65 -5.67 -4.06 -20.61
CA ASP A 65 -6.61 -3.36 -19.70
C ASP A 65 -5.91 -2.25 -18.88
N ARG A 66 -6.20 -0.98 -19.19
CA ARG A 66 -5.51 0.21 -18.64
C ARG A 66 -6.09 0.73 -17.33
N ARG A 67 -6.96 -0.02 -16.64
CA ARG A 67 -7.71 0.48 -15.46
C ARG A 67 -6.84 1.07 -14.34
N PHE A 68 -5.60 0.60 -14.17
CA PHE A 68 -4.70 1.10 -13.12
C PHE A 68 -3.65 2.08 -13.66
N ASP A 69 -3.66 2.45 -14.94
CA ASP A 69 -2.67 3.35 -15.55
C ASP A 69 -2.63 4.71 -14.82
N GLY A 70 -3.80 5.28 -14.50
CA GLY A 70 -3.89 6.54 -13.77
C GLY A 70 -3.25 6.45 -12.37
N TRP A 71 -3.39 5.30 -11.71
CA TRP A 71 -2.71 5.07 -10.44
C TRP A 71 -1.21 4.84 -10.64
N VAL A 72 -0.76 4.03 -11.60
CA VAL A 72 0.66 3.69 -11.77
C VAL A 72 1.49 4.90 -12.27
N ASN A 73 0.89 5.76 -13.08
CA ASN A 73 1.59 6.88 -13.71
C ASN A 73 1.54 8.19 -12.89
N SER A 74 0.63 8.31 -11.91
CA SER A 74 0.62 9.48 -11.03
C SER A 74 1.85 9.51 -10.09
N PRO A 75 2.17 10.65 -9.44
CA PRO A 75 3.35 10.78 -8.59
C PRO A 75 3.48 9.63 -7.58
N MET A 76 4.67 9.02 -7.52
CA MET A 76 4.96 7.87 -6.67
C MET A 76 5.73 8.29 -5.42
N ASN A 77 5.21 7.91 -4.26
CA ASN A 77 5.84 8.09 -2.98
C ASN A 77 5.43 6.94 -2.05
N ASN A 78 6.02 6.88 -0.85
CA ASN A 78 5.71 5.81 0.10
C ASN A 78 4.25 5.87 0.57
N ALA A 79 3.66 7.08 0.67
CA ALA A 79 2.28 7.30 1.10
C ALA A 79 1.27 6.60 0.18
N LYS A 80 1.53 6.61 -1.13
CA LYS A 80 0.68 6.00 -2.14
C LYS A 80 0.69 4.47 -2.12
N LEU A 81 1.79 3.85 -1.66
CA LEU A 81 1.85 2.40 -1.46
C LEU A 81 1.20 1.97 -0.14
N LEU A 82 0.92 2.92 0.77
CA LEU A 82 0.42 2.58 2.09
C LEU A 82 -0.88 1.79 2.05
N PRO A 83 -1.92 2.20 1.29
CA PRO A 83 -3.21 1.51 1.29
C PRO A 83 -3.14 0.03 0.89
N PHE A 84 -2.10 -0.37 0.16
CA PHE A 84 -1.96 -1.73 -0.37
C PHE A 84 -1.27 -2.70 0.59
N GLY A 85 -0.78 -2.23 1.75
CA GLY A 85 -0.20 -3.10 2.79
C GLY A 85 -0.26 -2.54 4.21
N LEU A 86 -1.05 -1.49 4.47
CA LEU A 86 -1.25 -0.91 5.81
C LEU A 86 -2.62 -1.15 6.43
N TYR A 87 -3.60 -1.63 5.68
CA TYR A 87 -4.88 -1.96 6.28
C TYR A 87 -4.83 -3.32 6.98
N ASP A 88 -4.32 -4.39 6.36
CA ASP A 88 -4.45 -5.72 6.97
C ASP A 88 -3.79 -5.87 8.36
N GLN A 89 -2.68 -5.18 8.63
CA GLN A 89 -2.04 -5.24 9.96
C GLN A 89 -2.77 -4.44 11.05
N TRP A 90 -3.54 -3.41 10.69
CA TRP A 90 -4.21 -2.52 11.65
C TRP A 90 -5.74 -2.59 11.58
N VAL A 91 -6.31 -3.34 10.63
CA VAL A 91 -7.75 -3.62 10.57
C VAL A 91 -8.28 -4.16 11.91
N PRO A 92 -7.58 -5.08 12.60
CA PRO A 92 -7.98 -5.49 13.95
C PRO A 92 -8.01 -4.31 14.95
N ALA A 93 -7.05 -3.38 14.86
CA ALA A 93 -6.96 -2.19 15.72
C ALA A 93 -8.12 -1.20 15.47
N PHE A 94 -8.44 -0.92 14.20
CA PHE A 94 -9.57 -0.02 13.86
C PHE A 94 -10.92 -0.67 14.18
N ALA A 95 -11.06 -1.99 14.01
CA ALA A 95 -12.26 -2.72 14.40
C ALA A 95 -12.47 -2.72 15.92
N ALA A 96 -11.40 -2.84 16.71
CA ALA A 96 -11.46 -2.70 18.17
C ALA A 96 -11.85 -1.28 18.58
N LEU A 97 -11.28 -0.26 17.95
CA LEU A 97 -11.63 1.13 18.20
C LEU A 97 -13.11 1.41 17.91
N PHE A 98 -13.66 0.86 16.82
CA PHE A 98 -15.08 1.01 16.48
C PHE A 98 -16.02 0.35 17.51
N ARG A 99 -15.62 -0.79 18.08
CA ARG A 99 -16.35 -1.43 19.20
C ARG A 99 -16.31 -0.59 20.48
N GLN A 100 -15.18 0.03 20.79
CA GLN A 100 -15.02 0.89 21.99
C GLN A 100 -15.95 2.10 21.97
N VAL A 101 -16.27 2.60 20.78
CA VAL A 101 -17.23 3.71 20.60
C VAL A 101 -18.65 3.23 20.31
N ASN A 102 -18.99 1.97 20.62
CA ASN A 102 -20.32 1.38 20.42
C ASN A 102 -20.88 1.51 18.99
N GLY A 103 -20.00 1.52 17.98
CA GLY A 103 -20.39 1.69 16.59
C GLY A 103 -20.80 3.11 16.19
N ASP A 104 -20.53 4.11 17.02
CA ASP A 104 -20.75 5.53 16.71
C ASP A 104 -19.71 6.03 15.71
N TRP A 105 -20.17 6.34 14.49
CA TRP A 105 -19.33 6.82 13.40
C TRP A 105 -18.69 8.19 13.68
N PRO A 106 -19.43 9.24 14.10
CA PRO A 106 -18.85 10.50 14.55
C PRO A 106 -17.74 10.35 15.61
N ALA A 107 -17.95 9.52 16.64
CA ALA A 107 -16.97 9.28 17.69
C ALA A 107 -15.75 8.50 17.18
N PHE A 108 -15.96 7.53 16.27
CA PHE A 108 -14.89 6.81 15.60
C PHE A 108 -13.99 7.75 14.79
N TYR A 109 -14.57 8.66 14.00
CA TYR A 109 -13.79 9.63 13.21
C TYR A 109 -12.92 10.53 14.08
N GLN A 110 -13.47 11.05 15.19
CA GLN A 110 -12.69 11.84 16.15
C GLN A 110 -11.54 11.03 16.78
N ALA A 111 -11.76 9.75 17.07
CA ALA A 111 -10.73 8.89 17.64
C ALA A 111 -9.61 8.56 16.64
N VAL A 112 -9.97 8.30 15.37
CA VAL A 112 -8.99 8.08 14.29
C VAL A 112 -8.20 9.36 13.99
N GLU A 113 -8.83 10.53 14.02
CA GLU A 113 -8.17 11.83 13.84
C GLU A 113 -7.15 12.10 14.95
N LYS A 114 -7.51 11.85 16.21
CA LYS A 114 -6.57 11.92 17.35
C LYS A 114 -5.39 10.97 17.18
N LEU A 115 -5.62 9.74 16.72
CA LEU A 115 -4.57 8.77 16.38
C LEU A 115 -3.69 9.26 15.21
N GLY A 116 -4.31 9.87 14.20
CA GLY A 116 -3.65 10.47 13.04
C GLY A 116 -2.80 11.70 13.38
N GLY A 117 -3.07 12.38 14.50
CA GLY A 117 -2.27 13.48 15.03
C GLY A 117 -1.01 13.05 15.78
N LEU A 118 -0.90 11.78 16.18
CA LEU A 118 0.26 11.30 16.94
C LEU A 118 1.52 11.18 16.06
N PRO A 119 2.72 11.46 16.59
CA PRO A 119 3.98 11.12 15.92
C PRO A 119 4.05 9.61 15.61
N VAL A 120 4.85 9.24 14.61
CA VAL A 120 4.85 7.89 14.01
C VAL A 120 5.01 6.75 15.02
N GLU A 121 5.94 6.87 15.97
CA GLU A 121 6.18 5.82 16.98
C GLU A 121 5.06 5.72 18.02
N PRO A 122 4.61 6.82 18.65
CA PRO A 122 3.41 6.83 19.48
C PRO A 122 2.16 6.28 18.78
N ARG A 123 1.97 6.61 17.49
CA ARG A 123 0.85 6.13 16.69
C ARG A 123 0.86 4.62 16.51
N LYS A 124 2.02 4.04 16.15
CA LYS A 124 2.16 2.58 16.02
C LYS A 124 1.95 1.88 17.36
N ALA A 125 2.45 2.43 18.45
CA ALA A 125 2.23 1.87 19.78
C ALA A 125 0.74 1.87 20.18
N ALA A 126 0.02 2.96 19.88
CA ALA A 126 -1.42 3.04 20.08
C ALA A 126 -2.18 2.02 19.22
N LEU A 127 -1.82 1.89 17.93
CA LEU A 127 -2.43 0.90 17.04
C LEU A 127 -2.17 -0.54 17.50
N ARG A 128 -0.98 -0.87 18.04
CA ARG A 128 -0.71 -2.21 18.61
C ARG A 128 -1.55 -2.50 19.85
N ARG A 129 -1.73 -1.52 20.73
CA ARG A 129 -2.55 -1.68 21.94
C ARG A 129 -4.01 -1.99 21.64
N LEU A 130 -4.54 -1.47 20.54
CA LEU A 130 -5.90 -1.75 20.09
C LEU A 130 -6.08 -3.16 19.52
N MET A 131 -5.00 -3.91 19.30
CA MET A 131 -5.05 -5.29 18.81
C MET A 131 -5.02 -6.34 19.93
N HIS A 132 -4.85 -5.92 21.18
CA HIS A 132 -4.89 -6.75 22.38
C HIS A 132 -6.20 -6.54 23.13
#